data_AF-A0A428MF92-F1
#
_entry.id   AF-A0A428MF92-F1
#
_cell.length_a   1.000
_cell.length_b   1.000
_cell.length_c   1.000
_cell.angle_alpha   90.00
_cell.angle_beta   90.00
_cell.angle_gamma   90.00
#
_symmetry.space_group_name_H-M   'P 1'
#
loop_
_entity.id
_entity.type
_entity.pdbx_description
1 polymer ?
#
loop_
_entity_poly.entity_id
_entity_poly.type
_entity_poly.pdbx_seq_one_letter_code
_entity_poly.pdbx_strand_id
1 'polypeptide(L)'
;MGFILCIFYGGKMHCHPIPIYEIPITLVHGPGPVNYQPLIHDLTLVASIQAAANKVQDKKVGAALSQGIQEAVKAIQARAGEGIEIKAIQAKGQ
;
A
#
# COMPACT_ATOMS: atom_id res chain seq x y z
N MET A 1 -15.20 -4.84 -6.00
CA MET A 1 -16.38 -4.48 -5.14
C MET A 1 -16.22 -3.03 -4.68
N GLY A 2 -17.26 -2.20 -4.72
CA GLY A 2 -17.15 -0.78 -4.30
C GLY A 2 -17.23 -0.60 -2.78
N PHE A 3 -16.59 0.44 -2.24
CA PHE A 3 -16.70 0.83 -0.82
C PHE A 3 -17.64 2.04 -0.69
N ILE A 4 -18.44 2.12 0.38
CA ILE A 4 -19.28 3.29 0.66
C ILE A 4 -18.71 4.01 1.89
N LEU A 5 -18.32 5.27 1.72
CA LEU A 5 -17.88 6.12 2.82
C LEU A 5 -19.05 6.99 3.29
N CYS A 6 -19.45 6.87 4.55
CA CYS A 6 -20.49 7.72 5.13
C CYS A 6 -19.89 8.66 6.19
N ILE A 7 -20.26 9.94 6.13
CA ILE A 7 -19.91 10.97 7.11
C ILE A 7 -21.18 11.58 7.70
N PHE A 8 -21.22 11.80 9.02
CA PHE A 8 -22.33 12.48 9.67
C PHE A 8 -21.97 13.95 9.91
N TYR A 9 -22.71 14.87 9.29
CA TYR A 9 -22.48 16.31 9.45
C TYR A 9 -23.78 17.09 9.27
N GLY A 10 -24.02 18.07 10.16
CA GLY A 10 -25.23 18.89 10.14
C GLY A 10 -26.52 18.12 10.46
N GLY A 11 -26.45 17.08 11.30
CA GLY A 11 -27.61 16.27 11.67
C GLY A 11 -28.07 15.27 10.60
N LYS A 12 -27.33 15.14 9.49
CA LYS A 12 -27.63 14.22 8.39
C LYS A 12 -26.43 13.34 8.06
N MET A 13 -26.70 12.14 7.56
CA MET A 13 -25.69 11.21 7.05
C MET A 13 -25.51 11.45 5.55
N HIS A 14 -24.27 11.62 5.12
CA HIS A 14 -23.88 11.80 3.72
C HIS A 14 -23.01 10.61 3.32
N CYS A 15 -23.48 9.79 2.37
CA CYS A 15 -22.76 8.62 1.91
C CYS A 15 -22.29 8.82 0.47
N HIS A 16 -21.02 8.53 0.21
CA HIS A 16 -20.39 8.63 -1.09
C HIS A 16 -19.89 7.25 -1.53
N PRO A 17 -20.34 6.75 -2.70
CA PRO A 17 -19.75 5.55 -3.26
C PRO A 17 -18.33 5.87 -3.73
N ILE A 18 -17.37 5.09 -3.27
CA ILE A 18 -15.98 5.18 -3.68
C ILE A 18 -15.75 4.09 -4.74
N PRO A 19 -15.55 4.46 -6.02
CA PRO A 19 -15.24 3.49 -7.05
C PRO A 19 -13.85 2.91 -6.81
N ILE A 20 -13.76 1.58 -6.78
CA ILE A 20 -12.50 0.85 -6.73
C ILE A 20 -12.26 0.26 -8.11
N TYR A 21 -11.16 0.67 -8.74
CA TYR A 21 -10.69 0.11 -10.01
C TYR A 21 -9.60 -0.91 -9.72
N GLU A 22 -9.87 -2.16 -10.07
CA GLU A 22 -8.92 -3.26 -9.99
C GLU A 22 -8.30 -3.46 -11.37
N ILE A 23 -7.01 -3.19 -11.50
CA ILE A 23 -6.25 -3.52 -12.71
C ILE A 23 -5.51 -4.83 -12.42
N PRO A 24 -5.77 -5.92 -13.18
CA PRO A 24 -5.06 -7.17 -12.99
C PRO A 24 -3.61 -6.98 -13.42
N ILE A 25 -2.70 -6.85 -12.44
CA ILE A 25 -1.26 -6.81 -12.69
C ILE A 25 -0.73 -8.23 -12.53
N THR A 26 -0.37 -8.86 -13.63
CA THR A 26 0.40 -10.11 -13.62
C THR A 26 1.88 -9.77 -13.53
N LEU A 27 2.49 -10.05 -12.38
CA LEU A 27 3.94 -9.91 -12.22
C LEU A 27 4.63 -11.12 -12.89
N VAL A 28 5.44 -10.87 -13.93
CA VAL A 28 6.25 -11.92 -14.57
C VAL A 28 7.46 -12.18 -13.67
N HIS A 29 7.62 -13.43 -13.24
CA HIS A 29 8.69 -13.82 -12.32
C HIS A 29 9.96 -14.23 -13.08
N GLY A 30 11.11 -13.72 -12.63
CA GLY A 30 12.42 -14.20 -13.08
C GLY A 30 12.83 -15.53 -12.42
N PRO A 31 13.92 -16.17 -12.88
CA PRO A 31 14.42 -17.42 -12.31
C PRO A 31 15.06 -17.14 -10.94
N GLY A 32 14.24 -17.07 -9.91
CA GLY A 32 14.64 -16.74 -8.55
C GLY A 32 13.78 -17.50 -7.53
N PRO A 33 14.18 -17.51 -6.25
CA PRO A 33 13.65 -18.43 -5.24
C PRO A 33 12.12 -18.43 -5.19
N VAL A 34 11.56 -19.64 -5.32
CA VAL A 34 10.13 -19.97 -5.52
C VAL A 34 9.22 -19.40 -4.42
N ASN A 35 9.77 -19.02 -3.27
CA ASN A 35 9.04 -18.58 -2.09
C ASN A 35 8.82 -17.06 -2.01
N TYR A 36 9.24 -16.29 -3.02
CA TYR A 36 9.15 -14.83 -3.02
C TYR A 36 7.81 -14.27 -3.52
N GLN A 37 6.92 -15.08 -4.11
CA GLN A 37 5.66 -14.54 -4.64
C GLN A 37 4.83 -13.81 -3.59
N PRO A 38 4.59 -14.36 -2.38
CA PRO A 38 3.86 -13.64 -1.34
C PRO A 38 4.60 -12.38 -0.87
N LEU A 39 5.93 -12.45 -0.78
CA LEU A 39 6.77 -11.32 -0.38
C LEU A 39 6.66 -10.16 -1.37
N ILE A 40 6.79 -10.44 -2.66
CA ILE A 40 6.68 -9.44 -3.73
C ILE A 40 5.26 -8.89 -3.81
N HIS A 41 4.24 -9.73 -3.60
CA HIS A 41 2.85 -9.30 -3.56
C HIS A 41 2.62 -8.31 -2.41
N ASP A 42 3.03 -8.64 -1.19
CA ASP A 42 2.92 -7.78 -0.02
C ASP A 42 3.68 -6.46 -0.23
N LEU A 43 4.90 -6.52 -0.77
CA LEU A 43 5.69 -5.34 -1.11
C LEU A 43 5.00 -4.44 -2.14
N THR A 44 4.40 -5.04 -3.17
CA THR A 44 3.70 -4.30 -4.23
C THR A 44 2.49 -3.56 -3.65
N LEU A 45 1.73 -4.21 -2.76
CA LEU A 45 0.61 -3.58 -2.07
C LEU A 45 1.07 -2.46 -1.15
N VAL A 46 2.09 -2.70 -0.32
CA VAL A 46 2.63 -1.67 0.59
C VAL A 46 3.18 -0.47 -0.20
N ALA A 47 3.88 -0.70 -1.30
CA ALA A 47 4.37 0.37 -2.18
C ALA A 47 3.21 1.16 -2.80
N SER A 48 2.14 0.49 -3.22
CA SER A 48 0.93 1.13 -3.77
C SER A 48 0.23 2.00 -2.72
N ILE A 49 0.13 1.48 -1.48
CA ILE A 49 -0.44 2.22 -0.34
C ILE A 49 0.43 3.45 -0.03
N GLN A 50 1.76 3.32 -0.02
CA GLN A 50 2.67 4.46 0.17
C GLN A 50 2.49 5.54 -0.90
N ALA A 51 2.37 5.14 -2.17
CA ALA A 51 2.14 6.08 -3.26
C ALA A 51 0.80 6.83 -3.12
N ALA A 52 -0.25 6.15 -2.64
CA ALA A 52 -1.54 6.76 -2.33
C ALA A 52 -1.46 7.68 -1.10
N ALA A 53 -0.78 7.24 -0.04
CA ALA A 53 -0.60 7.99 1.20
C ALA A 53 0.11 9.33 0.97
N ASN A 54 1.06 9.39 0.03
CA ASN A 54 1.75 10.63 -0.36
C ASN A 54 0.82 11.70 -0.97
N LYS A 55 -0.41 11.33 -1.38
CA LYS A 55 -1.42 12.25 -1.93
C LYS A 55 -2.40 12.77 -0.87
N VAL A 56 -2.29 12.31 0.39
CA VAL A 56 -3.16 12.74 1.48
C VAL A 56 -2.85 14.17 1.87
N GLN A 57 -3.89 15.01 1.93
CA GLN A 57 -3.75 16.44 2.20
C GLN A 57 -3.64 16.76 3.69
N ASP A 58 -4.36 16.03 4.55
CA ASP A 58 -4.28 16.23 5.99
C ASP A 58 -2.97 15.66 6.56
N LYS A 59 -2.20 16.51 7.23
CA LYS A 59 -0.87 16.13 7.75
C LYS A 59 -0.93 15.07 8.86
N LYS A 60 -1.96 15.08 9.71
CA LYS A 60 -2.10 14.10 10.79
C LYS A 60 -2.49 12.74 10.23
N VAL A 61 -3.41 12.72 9.27
CA VAL A 61 -3.77 11.49 8.54
C VAL A 61 -2.57 10.94 7.78
N GLY A 62 -1.83 11.80 7.06
CA GLY A 62 -0.61 11.40 6.36
C GLY A 62 0.46 10.81 7.29
N ALA A 63 0.68 11.42 8.46
CA ALA A 63 1.62 10.89 9.46
C ALA A 63 1.20 9.52 10.00
N ALA A 64 -0.09 9.34 10.33
CA ALA A 64 -0.61 8.06 10.80
C ALA A 64 -0.46 6.95 9.75
N LEU A 65 -0.75 7.26 8.48
CA LEU A 65 -0.53 6.32 7.37
C LEU A 65 0.95 5.98 7.19
N SER A 66 1.82 6.99 7.21
CA SER A 66 3.27 6.78 7.10
C SER A 66 3.80 5.85 8.20
N GLN A 67 3.31 5.98 9.43
CA GLN A 67 3.70 5.09 10.52
C GLN A 67 3.22 3.66 10.27
N GLY A 68 1.95 3.47 9.88
CA GLY A 68 1.42 2.14 9.54
C GLY A 68 2.19 1.46 8.41
N ILE A 69 2.58 2.22 7.39
CA ILE A 69 3.40 1.71 6.27
C ILE A 69 4.79 1.28 6.76
N GLN A 70 5.45 2.06 7.63
CA GLN A 70 6.74 1.68 8.20
C GLN A 70 6.65 0.37 8.99
N GLU A 71 5.60 0.18 9.79
CA GLU A 71 5.38 -1.07 10.51
C GLU A 71 5.11 -2.24 9.56
N ALA A 72 4.37 -2.02 8.46
CA ALA A 72 4.18 -3.04 7.44
C ALA A 72 5.50 -3.45 6.78
N VAL A 73 6.37 -2.49 6.43
CA VAL A 73 7.70 -2.78 5.87
C VAL A 73 8.55 -3.58 6.87
N LYS A 74 8.54 -3.25 8.16
CA LYS A 74 9.25 -4.01 9.19
C LYS A 74 8.74 -5.45 9.29
N ALA A 75 7.42 -5.66 9.27
CA ALA A 75 6.82 -7.00 9.32
C ALA A 75 7.22 -7.83 8.09
N ILE A 76 7.23 -7.22 6.91
CA ILE A 76 7.68 -7.86 5.67
C ILE A 76 9.18 -8.19 5.75
N GLN A 77 10.01 -7.26 6.23
CA GLN A 77 11.45 -7.46 6.40
C GLN A 77 11.77 -8.59 7.39
N ALA A 78 11.02 -8.71 8.48
CA ALA A 78 11.16 -9.82 9.42
C ALA A 78 10.82 -11.17 8.80
N ARG A 79 9.83 -11.22 7.89
CA ARG A 79 9.43 -12.43 7.16
C ARG A 79 10.42 -12.84 6.07
N ALA A 80 11.12 -11.88 5.46
CA ALA A 80 12.04 -12.13 4.36
C ALA A 80 13.18 -13.09 4.76
N GLY A 81 13.67 -13.00 6.00
CA GLY A 81 14.77 -13.83 6.51
C GLY A 81 16.14 -13.15 6.38
N GLU A 82 17.17 -13.77 6.95
CA GLU A 82 18.53 -13.21 6.99
C GLU A 82 19.12 -13.05 5.58
N GLY A 83 19.69 -11.87 5.30
CA GLY A 83 20.38 -11.58 4.03
C GLY A 83 19.55 -10.92 2.94
N ILE A 84 18.24 -10.69 3.16
CA ILE A 84 17.40 -9.91 2.24
C ILE A 84 17.29 -8.48 2.76
N GLU A 85 17.58 -7.49 1.93
CA GLU A 85 17.42 -6.08 2.25
C GLU A 85 16.34 -5.46 1.34
N ILE A 86 15.27 -4.94 1.94
CA ILE A 86 14.20 -4.26 1.21
C ILE A 86 14.53 -2.76 1.13
N LYS A 87 14.83 -2.28 -0.08
CA LYS A 87 15.05 -0.85 -0.36
C LYS A 87 13.88 -0.27 -1.14
N ALA A 88 13.20 0.70 -0.55
CA ALA A 88 12.26 1.54 -1.28
C ALA A 88 13.04 2.59 -2.09
N ILE A 89 13.40 2.23 -3.32
CA ILE A 89 13.95 3.20 -4.28
C ILE A 89 12.81 3.92 -4.99
N GLN A 90 12.77 5.25 -4.90
CA GLN A 90 11.88 6.01 -5.76
C GLN A 90 12.38 5.91 -7.20
N ALA A 91 11.54 5.42 -8.11
CA ALA A 91 11.81 5.55 -9.53
C ALA A 91 11.86 7.05 -9.85
N LYS A 92 13.07 7.59 -10.10
CA LYS A 92 13.19 8.90 -10.74
C LYS A 92 12.48 8.76 -12.09
N GLY A 93 11.35 9.45 -12.23
CA GLY A 93 10.68 9.56 -13.52
C GLY A 93 11.69 10.02 -14.57
N GLN A 94 11.78 9.27 -15.68
CA GLN A 94 12.39 9.76 -16.90
C GLN A 94 11.46 10.79 -17.55
#